data_AF-A0A0D6AS25-F1
#
_entry.id   AF-A0A0D6AS25-F1
#
_cell.length_a   1.000
_cell.length_b   1.000
_cell.length_c   1.000
_cell.angle_alpha   90.00
_cell.angle_beta   90.00
_cell.angle_gamma   90.00
#
_symmetry.space_group_name_H-M   'P 1'
#
loop_
_entity.id
_entity.type
_entity.pdbx_description
1 polymer ?
#
loop_
_entity_poly.entity_id
_entity_poly.type
_entity_poly.pdbx_seq_one_letter_code
_entity_poly.pdbx_strand_id
1 'polypeptide(L)'
;MLKLSDFLYQYNSGERSFCKQNLSRINLQGISLANIDLSGADLSCANLIGVDLTEANLKKCFLKGANLKGCNLTGAILDHANLSNANLNYGVLTKAHFKNTNLEHAHMTNADLSGAYLAGANLTRVSLNNSDLSYANLRKSNLTHGFLTGSVLTETNFQEAILHNASLIGVKLKKTSFKDAEYNDRTLFDIDFRPREHRMKQTLNITIVQIVNSLNYLNKVGSHYLGKTISIRYLETSRPDCDWIKNFEITSRGLINFRGSLIESLNYFELKWYQQWIENYIKNCSTMIKGFVTLIEQEKVFGYQIYTMNSIAS
;
A
#
# COMPACT_ATOMS: atom_id res chain seq x y z
N MET A 1 5.04 36.53 3.30
CA MET A 1 5.17 35.79 4.56
C MET A 1 4.75 36.74 5.68
N LEU A 2 3.71 36.40 6.42
CA LEU A 2 3.24 37.20 7.56
C LEU A 2 4.24 37.02 8.72
N LYS A 3 4.69 38.13 9.33
CA LYS A 3 5.62 38.06 10.47
C LYS A 3 4.89 37.53 11.70
N LEU A 4 5.63 36.84 12.57
CA LEU A 4 5.09 36.31 13.82
C LEU A 4 4.47 37.41 14.71
N SER A 5 5.11 38.58 14.81
CA SER A 5 4.59 39.71 15.57
C SER A 5 3.20 40.15 15.08
N ASP A 6 3.04 40.25 13.76
CA ASP A 6 1.83 40.75 13.14
C ASP A 6 0.70 39.73 13.25
N PHE A 7 1.04 38.44 13.05
CA PHE A 7 0.13 37.32 13.28
C PHE A 7 -0.39 37.31 14.71
N LEU A 8 0.50 37.38 15.71
CA LEU A 8 0.10 37.33 17.12
C LEU A 8 -0.70 38.57 17.53
N TYR A 9 -0.34 39.75 17.02
CA TYR A 9 -1.11 40.96 17.27
C TYR A 9 -2.55 40.82 16.74
N GLN A 10 -2.72 40.39 15.50
CA GLN A 10 -4.04 40.16 14.90
C GLN A 10 -4.83 39.10 15.68
N TYR A 11 -4.20 37.96 15.97
CA TYR A 11 -4.85 36.85 16.68
C TYR A 11 -5.28 37.26 18.10
N ASN A 12 -4.41 37.97 18.84
CA ASN A 12 -4.73 38.47 20.18
C ASN A 12 -5.78 39.60 20.16
N SER A 13 -5.91 40.30 19.05
CA SER A 13 -6.97 41.31 18.83
C SER A 13 -8.32 40.70 18.45
N GLY A 14 -8.41 39.38 18.35
CA GLY A 14 -9.66 38.66 18.06
C GLY A 14 -9.80 38.17 16.61
N GLU A 15 -8.84 38.46 15.72
CA GLU A 15 -8.84 37.86 14.38
C GLU A 15 -8.68 36.33 14.50
N ARG A 16 -9.48 35.59 13.72
CA ARG A 16 -9.43 34.13 13.68
C ARG A 16 -9.27 33.61 12.26
N SER A 17 -9.46 34.45 11.26
CA SER A 17 -9.33 34.10 9.85
C SER A 17 -7.96 34.48 9.31
N PHE A 18 -7.13 33.47 9.10
CA PHE A 18 -5.81 33.54 8.48
C PHE A 18 -5.76 32.71 7.20
N CYS A 19 -6.90 32.58 6.52
CA CYS A 19 -7.06 31.81 5.30
C CYS A 19 -6.06 32.24 4.24
N LYS A 20 -5.43 31.25 3.58
CA LYS A 20 -4.48 31.46 2.46
C LYS A 20 -3.25 32.32 2.80
N GLN A 21 -3.01 32.60 4.08
CA GLN A 21 -1.82 33.34 4.49
C GLN A 21 -0.55 32.51 4.28
N ASN A 22 0.55 33.20 3.98
CA ASN A 22 1.87 32.57 3.95
C ASN A 22 2.50 32.67 5.35
N LEU A 23 2.44 31.56 6.07
CA LEU A 23 3.00 31.30 7.40
C LEU A 23 4.11 30.23 7.32
N SER A 24 4.73 30.03 6.15
CA SER A 24 5.77 29.02 5.98
C SER A 24 6.94 29.32 6.91
N ARG A 25 7.50 28.28 7.54
CA ARG A 25 8.60 28.37 8.51
C ARG A 25 8.32 29.21 9.77
N ILE A 26 7.07 29.62 10.01
CA ILE A 26 6.73 30.37 11.22
C ILE A 26 6.99 29.52 12.48
N ASN A 27 7.31 30.18 13.59
CA ASN A 27 7.40 29.52 14.89
C ASN A 27 6.18 29.85 15.74
N LEU A 28 5.27 28.89 15.89
CA LEU A 28 4.06 28.97 16.72
C LEU A 28 4.06 27.90 17.83
N GLN A 29 5.25 27.47 18.25
CA GLN A 29 5.42 26.44 19.27
C GLN A 29 4.69 26.81 20.56
N GLY A 30 3.87 25.88 21.06
CA GLY A 30 3.14 25.99 22.32
C GLY A 30 2.00 27.01 22.34
N ILE A 31 1.66 27.61 21.20
CA ILE A 31 0.60 28.62 21.13
C ILE A 31 -0.77 27.94 21.06
N SER A 32 -1.78 28.52 21.72
CA SER A 32 -3.17 28.10 21.54
C SER A 32 -3.81 28.86 20.39
N LEU A 33 -4.14 28.12 19.35
CA LEU A 33 -4.79 28.52 18.10
C LEU A 33 -6.13 27.79 17.92
N ALA A 34 -6.80 27.45 19.03
CA ALA A 34 -8.08 26.76 19.00
C ALA A 34 -9.11 27.56 18.17
N ASN A 35 -9.90 26.84 17.36
CA ASN A 35 -10.92 27.41 16.47
C ASN A 35 -10.40 28.36 15.37
N ILE A 36 -9.09 28.43 15.13
CA ILE A 36 -8.55 29.29 14.06
C ILE A 36 -8.97 28.76 12.68
N ASP A 37 -9.23 29.68 11.75
CA ASP A 37 -9.36 29.35 10.33
C ASP A 37 -8.04 29.63 9.60
N LEU A 38 -7.34 28.56 9.27
CA LEU A 38 -6.10 28.56 8.49
C LEU A 38 -6.34 27.99 7.09
N SER A 39 -7.59 27.86 6.64
CA SER A 39 -7.90 27.14 5.41
C SER A 39 -7.12 27.68 4.20
N GLY A 40 -6.45 26.76 3.49
CA GLY A 40 -5.57 27.08 2.36
C GLY A 40 -4.27 27.82 2.71
N ALA A 41 -3.96 28.08 3.98
CA ALA A 41 -2.72 28.72 4.39
C ALA A 41 -1.50 27.83 4.10
N ASP A 42 -0.36 28.47 3.88
CA ASP A 42 0.93 27.80 3.76
C ASP A 42 1.65 27.82 5.10
N LEU A 43 1.74 26.66 5.75
CA LEU A 43 2.45 26.36 6.99
C LEU A 43 3.63 25.39 6.72
N SER A 44 4.12 25.33 5.47
CA SER A 44 5.21 24.43 5.11
C SER A 44 6.44 24.71 5.97
N CYS A 45 7.01 23.65 6.55
CA CYS A 45 8.15 23.70 7.47
C CYS A 45 7.93 24.57 8.73
N ALA A 46 6.69 24.90 9.11
CA ALA A 46 6.41 25.63 10.35
C ALA A 46 6.78 24.82 11.59
N ASN A 47 7.23 25.50 12.64
CA ASN A 47 7.39 24.91 13.97
C ASN A 47 6.09 25.07 14.75
N LEU A 48 5.36 23.96 14.90
CA LEU A 48 4.05 23.83 15.52
C LEU A 48 4.10 22.84 16.70
N ILE A 49 5.28 22.65 17.32
CA ILE A 49 5.45 21.74 18.46
C ILE A 49 4.51 22.16 19.58
N GLY A 50 3.71 21.23 20.11
CA GLY A 50 2.82 21.50 21.24
C GLY A 50 1.75 22.55 20.98
N VAL A 51 1.52 22.96 19.72
CA VAL A 51 0.46 23.92 19.38
C VAL A 51 -0.90 23.29 19.69
N ASP A 52 -1.83 24.10 20.19
CA ASP A 52 -3.23 23.70 20.32
C ASP A 52 -4.01 24.24 19.12
N LEU A 53 -4.44 23.33 18.25
CA LEU A 53 -5.24 23.53 17.04
C LEU A 53 -6.59 22.81 17.18
N THR A 54 -7.11 22.68 18.41
CA THR A 54 -8.43 22.09 18.66
C THR A 54 -9.49 22.80 17.81
N GLU A 55 -10.28 22.02 17.08
CA GLU A 55 -11.36 22.50 16.20
C GLU A 55 -10.90 23.51 15.12
N ALA A 56 -9.60 23.57 14.81
CA ALA A 56 -9.08 24.45 13.77
C ALA A 56 -9.51 24.01 12.37
N ASN A 57 -9.81 24.97 11.49
CA ASN A 57 -10.02 24.72 10.07
C ASN A 57 -8.69 24.81 9.31
N LEU A 58 -8.12 23.66 8.96
CA LEU A 58 -6.87 23.49 8.20
C LEU A 58 -7.15 22.90 6.80
N LYS A 59 -8.38 23.04 6.30
CA LYS A 59 -8.80 22.46 5.02
C LYS A 59 -7.91 23.00 3.90
N LYS A 60 -7.38 22.11 3.06
CA LYS A 60 -6.47 22.44 1.95
C LYS A 60 -5.18 23.18 2.38
N CYS A 61 -4.77 23.14 3.65
CA CYS A 61 -3.49 23.72 4.08
C CYS A 61 -2.30 23.02 3.44
N PHE A 62 -1.21 23.79 3.27
CA PHE A 62 0.11 23.24 2.96
C PHE A 62 0.91 23.13 4.27
N LEU A 63 1.16 21.91 4.72
CA LEU A 63 1.84 21.57 5.98
C LEU A 63 3.05 20.66 5.72
N LYS A 64 3.57 20.66 4.48
CA LYS A 64 4.68 19.79 4.08
C LYS A 64 5.89 20.05 4.99
N GLY A 65 6.40 19.00 5.62
CA GLY A 65 7.55 19.09 6.54
C GLY A 65 7.31 19.89 7.82
N ALA A 66 6.07 20.26 8.16
CA ALA A 66 5.77 20.97 9.40
C ALA A 66 6.07 20.08 10.62
N ASN A 67 6.54 20.69 11.72
CA ASN A 67 6.81 20.00 12.96
C ASN A 67 5.65 20.20 13.95
N LEU A 68 4.76 19.23 14.04
CA LEU A 68 3.55 19.17 14.85
C LEU A 68 3.71 18.21 16.05
N LYS A 69 4.94 17.95 16.51
CA LYS A 69 5.20 17.02 17.61
C LYS A 69 4.43 17.45 18.86
N GLY A 70 3.64 16.55 19.43
CA GLY A 70 2.85 16.81 20.63
C GLY A 70 1.73 17.85 20.48
N CYS A 71 1.33 18.20 19.26
CA CYS A 71 0.21 19.12 19.03
C CYS A 71 -1.13 18.52 19.49
N ASN A 72 -2.12 19.39 19.69
CA ASN A 72 -3.52 19.00 19.82
C ASN A 72 -4.29 19.41 18.56
N LEU A 73 -4.80 18.44 17.82
CA LEU A 73 -5.63 18.58 16.61
C LEU A 73 -7.02 17.98 16.83
N THR A 74 -7.47 17.88 18.09
CA THR A 74 -8.80 17.31 18.41
C THR A 74 -9.89 18.02 17.61
N GLY A 75 -10.65 17.25 16.83
CA GLY A 75 -11.73 17.77 15.98
C GLY A 75 -11.30 18.70 14.85
N ALA A 76 -10.00 18.90 14.59
CA ALA A 76 -9.52 19.77 13.54
C ALA A 76 -9.87 19.24 12.13
N ILE A 77 -10.10 20.14 11.18
CA ILE A 77 -10.48 19.79 9.80
C ILE A 77 -9.27 19.94 8.87
N LEU A 78 -8.62 18.84 8.49
CA LEU A 78 -7.46 18.79 7.59
C LEU A 78 -7.79 18.19 6.21
N ASP A 79 -9.07 18.12 5.85
CA ASP A 79 -9.51 17.57 4.57
C ASP A 79 -8.74 18.21 3.40
N HIS A 80 -8.22 17.36 2.51
CA HIS A 80 -7.41 17.76 1.34
C HIS A 80 -6.13 18.55 1.65
N ALA A 81 -5.67 18.60 2.90
CA ALA A 81 -4.39 19.23 3.24
C ALA A 81 -3.20 18.37 2.77
N ASN A 82 -2.01 18.99 2.73
CA ASN A 82 -0.76 18.30 2.46
C ASN A 82 0.13 18.31 3.71
N LEU A 83 0.16 17.19 4.44
CA LEU A 83 1.03 16.92 5.58
C LEU A 83 2.19 15.98 5.21
N SER A 84 2.57 15.90 3.94
CA SER A 84 3.68 15.02 3.55
C SER A 84 4.96 15.39 4.30
N ASN A 85 5.65 14.38 4.84
CA ASN A 85 6.85 14.54 5.69
C ASN A 85 6.63 15.33 7.00
N ALA A 86 5.39 15.57 7.43
CA ALA A 86 5.13 16.25 8.70
C ALA A 86 5.43 15.33 9.91
N ASN A 87 5.86 15.93 11.01
CA ASN A 87 6.09 15.21 12.27
C ASN A 87 4.93 15.46 13.24
N LEU A 88 4.03 14.49 13.41
CA LEU A 88 2.93 14.49 14.37
C LEU A 88 3.13 13.47 15.51
N ASN A 89 4.38 13.07 15.78
CA ASN A 89 4.66 12.14 16.88
C ASN A 89 4.10 12.69 18.20
N TYR A 90 3.48 11.81 19.00
CA TYR A 90 2.81 12.17 20.26
C TYR A 90 1.66 13.17 20.13
N GLY A 91 1.16 13.45 18.92
CA GLY A 91 0.03 14.35 18.72
C GLY A 91 -1.29 13.74 19.19
N VAL A 92 -2.20 14.60 19.64
CA VAL A 92 -3.60 14.24 19.94
C VAL A 92 -4.46 14.65 18.76
N LEU A 93 -4.96 13.68 17.98
CA LEU A 93 -5.70 13.88 16.73
C LEU A 93 -7.10 13.25 16.80
N THR A 94 -7.64 13.18 18.02
CA THR A 94 -8.94 12.52 18.26
C THR A 94 -10.03 13.18 17.43
N LYS A 95 -10.81 12.37 16.72
CA LYS A 95 -11.91 12.82 15.85
C LYS A 95 -11.51 13.84 14.77
N ALA A 96 -10.22 14.04 14.48
CA ALA A 96 -9.76 14.94 13.43
C ALA A 96 -10.15 14.42 12.02
N HIS A 97 -10.38 15.34 11.09
CA HIS A 97 -10.77 15.01 9.72
C HIS A 97 -9.55 15.05 8.79
N PHE A 98 -9.30 13.95 8.10
CA PHE A 98 -8.18 13.74 7.17
C PHE A 98 -8.66 13.20 5.81
N LYS A 99 -9.89 13.53 5.39
CA LYS A 99 -10.44 12.97 4.15
C LYS A 99 -9.59 13.43 2.97
N ASN A 100 -9.10 12.47 2.18
CA ASN A 100 -8.23 12.71 1.03
C ASN A 100 -6.99 13.58 1.35
N THR A 101 -6.50 13.54 2.59
CA THR A 101 -5.30 14.28 3.01
C THR A 101 -4.04 13.52 2.57
N ASN A 102 -2.99 14.26 2.18
CA ASN A 102 -1.69 13.66 1.89
C ASN A 102 -0.83 13.59 3.17
N LEU A 103 -0.66 12.39 3.72
CA LEU A 103 0.18 12.06 4.89
C LEU A 103 1.38 11.17 4.49
N GLU A 104 1.76 11.19 3.22
CA GLU A 104 2.93 10.46 2.74
C GLU A 104 4.18 10.81 3.57
N HIS A 105 4.89 9.80 4.05
CA HIS A 105 6.07 9.95 4.92
C HIS A 105 5.82 10.70 6.25
N ALA A 106 4.57 10.87 6.68
CA ALA A 106 4.29 11.51 7.96
C ALA A 106 4.70 10.60 9.14
N HIS A 107 5.20 11.22 10.21
CA HIS A 107 5.56 10.52 11.45
C HIS A 107 4.46 10.73 12.49
N MET A 108 3.81 9.65 12.93
CA MET A 108 2.68 9.66 13.87
C MET A 108 2.87 8.58 14.96
N THR A 109 4.12 8.28 15.30
CA THR A 109 4.46 7.32 16.36
C THR A 109 3.93 7.83 17.70
N ASN A 110 3.31 6.94 18.48
CA ASN A 110 2.65 7.24 19.76
C ASN A 110 1.56 8.33 19.68
N ALA A 111 0.98 8.59 18.51
CA ALA A 111 -0.11 9.53 18.36
C ALA A 111 -1.47 8.91 18.76
N ASP A 112 -2.42 9.74 19.19
CA ASP A 112 -3.81 9.34 19.42
C ASP A 112 -4.67 9.78 18.23
N LEU A 113 -5.08 8.85 17.38
CA LEU A 113 -5.99 9.05 16.26
C LEU A 113 -7.38 8.43 16.53
N SER A 114 -7.77 8.27 17.80
CA SER A 114 -9.06 7.65 18.12
C SER A 114 -10.23 8.43 17.50
N GLY A 115 -11.11 7.73 16.78
CA GLY A 115 -12.19 8.34 16.00
C GLY A 115 -11.74 9.11 14.74
N ALA A 116 -10.46 9.00 14.36
CA ALA A 116 -9.82 9.49 13.14
C ALA A 116 -10.66 9.37 11.85
N TYR A 117 -10.98 10.43 11.09
CA TYR A 117 -11.61 10.28 9.76
C TYR A 117 -10.57 10.35 8.63
N LEU A 118 -9.98 9.22 8.26
CA LEU A 118 -8.88 9.09 7.28
C LEU A 118 -9.31 8.47 5.94
N ALA A 119 -10.60 8.52 5.60
CA ALA A 119 -11.10 7.89 4.39
C ALA A 119 -10.44 8.48 3.13
N GLY A 120 -9.87 7.62 2.28
CA GLY A 120 -9.15 8.03 1.07
C GLY A 120 -7.81 8.76 1.31
N ALA A 121 -7.32 8.85 2.55
CA ALA A 121 -6.04 9.49 2.85
C ALA A 121 -4.87 8.73 2.21
N ASN A 122 -3.86 9.46 1.76
CA ASN A 122 -2.58 8.88 1.34
C ASN A 122 -1.66 8.76 2.56
N LEU A 123 -1.43 7.55 3.04
CA LEU A 123 -0.62 7.18 4.20
C LEU A 123 0.62 6.37 3.78
N THR A 124 1.08 6.53 2.53
CA THR A 124 2.25 5.81 2.03
C THR A 124 3.45 6.11 2.91
N ARG A 125 4.15 5.05 3.35
CA ARG A 125 5.35 5.16 4.20
C ARG A 125 5.13 5.92 5.52
N VAL A 126 3.89 5.95 6.03
CA VAL A 126 3.59 6.54 7.34
C VAL A 126 4.20 5.72 8.48
N SER A 127 4.59 6.38 9.57
CA SER A 127 4.90 5.72 10.83
C SER A 127 3.76 5.90 11.84
N LEU A 128 3.05 4.83 12.16
CA LEU A 128 1.95 4.72 13.13
C LEU A 128 2.30 3.73 14.26
N ASN A 129 3.59 3.52 14.53
CA ASN A 129 4.00 2.58 15.58
C ASN A 129 3.46 3.05 16.94
N ASN A 130 2.89 2.13 17.71
CA ASN A 130 2.30 2.36 19.04
C ASN A 130 1.23 3.48 19.09
N SER A 131 0.60 3.84 17.97
CA SER A 131 -0.50 4.81 17.97
C SER A 131 -1.83 4.15 18.30
N ASP A 132 -2.79 4.96 18.74
CA ASP A 132 -4.18 4.54 18.92
C ASP A 132 -5.00 4.94 17.70
N LEU A 133 -5.55 3.97 16.95
CA LEU A 133 -6.48 4.20 15.85
C LEU A 133 -7.88 3.65 16.17
N SER A 134 -8.21 3.48 17.45
CA SER A 134 -9.51 2.94 17.85
C SER A 134 -10.65 3.76 17.26
N TYR A 135 -11.63 3.11 16.66
CA TYR A 135 -12.78 3.73 15.98
C TYR A 135 -12.42 4.60 14.76
N ALA A 136 -11.17 4.62 14.32
CA ALA A 136 -10.77 5.39 13.15
C ALA A 136 -11.30 4.76 11.85
N ASN A 137 -11.62 5.62 10.88
CA ASN A 137 -12.09 5.25 9.56
C ASN A 137 -10.97 5.43 8.53
N LEU A 138 -10.31 4.34 8.15
CA LEU A 138 -9.28 4.26 7.12
C LEU A 138 -9.79 3.68 5.80
N ARG A 139 -11.11 3.70 5.56
CA ARG A 139 -11.69 3.15 4.32
C ARG A 139 -11.05 3.77 3.08
N LYS A 140 -10.64 2.94 2.10
CA LYS A 140 -9.99 3.35 0.85
C LYS A 140 -8.68 4.14 1.01
N SER A 141 -8.08 4.14 2.20
CA SER A 141 -6.79 4.78 2.40
C SER A 141 -5.65 3.93 1.83
N ASN A 142 -4.53 4.58 1.50
CA ASN A 142 -3.34 3.90 1.00
C ASN A 142 -2.24 3.87 2.06
N LEU A 143 -2.01 2.73 2.69
CA LEU A 143 -0.96 2.51 3.68
C LEU A 143 0.23 1.71 3.10
N THR A 144 0.47 1.80 1.79
CA THR A 144 1.60 1.08 1.19
C THR A 144 2.90 1.46 1.89
N HIS A 145 3.67 0.47 2.35
CA HIS A 145 4.87 0.66 3.19
C HIS A 145 4.64 1.33 4.56
N GLY A 146 3.41 1.36 5.06
CA GLY A 146 3.10 1.91 6.39
C GLY A 146 3.58 1.00 7.53
N PHE A 147 4.00 1.61 8.63
CA PHE A 147 4.41 0.91 9.84
C PHE A 147 3.36 1.09 10.94
N LEU A 148 2.67 0.03 11.34
CA LEU A 148 1.60 0.05 12.35
C LEU A 148 1.96 -0.80 13.57
N THR A 149 3.24 -1.13 13.77
CA THR A 149 3.67 -2.09 14.79
C THR A 149 3.22 -1.64 16.19
N GLY A 150 2.56 -2.53 16.93
CA GLY A 150 2.08 -2.26 18.29
C GLY A 150 0.87 -1.30 18.39
N SER A 151 0.32 -0.85 17.26
CA SER A 151 -0.83 0.06 17.27
C SER A 151 -2.12 -0.60 17.76
N VAL A 152 -3.04 0.22 18.26
CA VAL A 152 -4.37 -0.21 18.70
C VAL A 152 -5.38 0.01 17.59
N LEU A 153 -6.02 -1.06 17.11
CA LEU A 153 -6.94 -1.03 15.97
C LEU A 153 -8.38 -1.43 16.35
N THR A 154 -8.79 -1.15 17.60
CA THR A 154 -10.13 -1.54 18.11
C THR A 154 -11.23 -0.83 17.32
N GLU A 155 -12.15 -1.58 16.72
CA GLU A 155 -13.25 -1.06 15.90
C GLU A 155 -12.80 -0.14 14.74
N THR A 156 -11.55 -0.27 14.30
CA THR A 156 -11.00 0.47 13.16
C THR A 156 -11.51 -0.11 11.83
N ASN A 157 -11.80 0.77 10.87
CA ASN A 157 -12.29 0.39 9.55
C ASN A 157 -11.20 0.53 8.47
N PHE A 158 -10.67 -0.60 7.99
CA PHE A 158 -9.73 -0.70 6.87
C PHE A 158 -10.39 -1.15 5.56
N GLN A 159 -11.72 -1.03 5.41
CA GLN A 159 -12.40 -1.50 4.21
C GLN A 159 -11.80 -0.90 2.94
N GLU A 160 -11.53 -1.75 1.95
CA GLU A 160 -10.95 -1.32 0.65
C GLU A 160 -9.60 -0.56 0.78
N ALA A 161 -8.92 -0.63 1.93
CA ALA A 161 -7.62 0.02 2.11
C ALA A 161 -6.49 -0.78 1.46
N ILE A 162 -5.42 -0.10 1.05
CA ILE A 162 -4.25 -0.73 0.43
C ILE A 162 -3.14 -0.89 1.49
N LEU A 163 -2.79 -2.13 1.83
CA LEU A 163 -1.81 -2.47 2.88
C LEU A 163 -0.52 -3.08 2.30
N HIS A 164 -0.25 -2.90 1.01
CA HIS A 164 0.93 -3.48 0.36
C HIS A 164 2.23 -3.14 1.09
N ASN A 165 3.02 -4.15 1.43
CA ASN A 165 4.30 -3.98 2.14
C ASN A 165 4.15 -3.29 3.52
N ALA A 166 2.95 -3.18 4.08
CA ALA A 166 2.75 -2.60 5.40
C ALA A 166 3.14 -3.60 6.50
N SER A 167 3.49 -3.08 7.67
CA SER A 167 3.78 -3.89 8.86
C SER A 167 2.67 -3.73 9.90
N LEU A 168 1.94 -4.82 10.15
CA LEU A 168 0.87 -4.93 11.15
C LEU A 168 1.26 -5.96 12.23
N ILE A 169 2.51 -5.95 12.67
CA ILE A 169 3.02 -6.83 13.73
C ILE A 169 2.61 -6.30 15.12
N GLY A 170 2.14 -7.18 16.00
CA GLY A 170 1.77 -6.86 17.38
C GLY A 170 0.59 -5.88 17.50
N VAL A 171 -0.24 -5.77 16.45
CA VAL A 171 -1.39 -4.87 16.46
C VAL A 171 -2.49 -5.43 17.35
N LYS A 172 -3.14 -4.57 18.15
CA LYS A 172 -4.27 -4.97 18.98
C LYS A 172 -5.54 -4.92 18.14
N LEU A 173 -6.02 -6.08 17.71
CA LEU A 173 -7.24 -6.22 16.93
C LEU A 173 -8.43 -6.55 17.84
N LYS A 174 -9.49 -5.75 17.74
CA LYS A 174 -10.79 -6.06 18.34
C LYS A 174 -11.87 -5.48 17.44
N LYS A 175 -12.70 -6.33 16.82
CA LYS A 175 -13.75 -5.92 15.87
C LYS A 175 -13.26 -5.01 14.72
N THR A 176 -11.99 -5.14 14.34
CA THR A 176 -11.40 -4.42 13.20
C THR A 176 -11.94 -4.98 11.89
N SER A 177 -12.31 -4.12 10.95
CA SER A 177 -12.84 -4.55 9.65
C SER A 177 -11.79 -4.38 8.55
N PHE A 178 -11.30 -5.49 7.99
CA PHE A 178 -10.42 -5.50 6.81
C PHE A 178 -11.12 -5.93 5.52
N LYS A 179 -12.46 -5.95 5.48
CA LYS A 179 -13.21 -6.42 4.32
C LYS A 179 -12.77 -5.69 3.05
N ASP A 180 -12.44 -6.45 2.01
CA ASP A 180 -11.96 -5.96 0.71
C ASP A 180 -10.63 -5.18 0.76
N ALA A 181 -9.93 -5.12 1.90
CA ALA A 181 -8.60 -4.51 1.98
C ALA A 181 -7.58 -5.35 1.20
N GLU A 182 -6.65 -4.68 0.53
CA GLU A 182 -5.62 -5.30 -0.30
C GLU A 182 -4.32 -5.52 0.50
N TYR A 183 -3.72 -6.69 0.35
CA TYR A 183 -2.41 -7.02 0.91
C TYR A 183 -1.61 -7.85 -0.11
N ASN A 184 -0.29 -7.90 0.05
CA ASN A 184 0.58 -8.73 -0.79
C ASN A 184 1.55 -9.56 0.05
N ASP A 185 2.40 -10.34 -0.61
CA ASP A 185 3.35 -11.27 0.05
C ASP A 185 4.41 -10.59 0.92
N ARG A 186 4.54 -9.27 0.83
CA ARG A 186 5.45 -8.46 1.66
C ARG A 186 4.72 -7.75 2.81
N THR A 187 3.41 -7.90 2.90
CA THR A 187 2.61 -7.34 4.00
C THR A 187 2.81 -8.24 5.22
N LEU A 188 3.24 -7.66 6.33
CA LEU A 188 3.59 -8.40 7.53
C LEU A 188 2.41 -8.38 8.51
N PHE A 189 2.02 -9.56 8.97
CA PHE A 189 1.01 -9.77 10.01
C PHE A 189 1.58 -10.70 11.09
N ASP A 190 0.96 -10.70 12.27
CA ASP A 190 1.26 -11.69 13.29
C ASP A 190 1.03 -13.12 12.79
N ILE A 191 1.78 -14.08 13.34
CA ILE A 191 1.81 -15.47 12.86
C ILE A 191 0.44 -16.15 12.85
N ASP A 192 -0.47 -15.73 13.72
CA ASP A 192 -1.82 -16.29 13.85
C ASP A 192 -2.87 -15.53 13.04
N PHE A 193 -2.52 -14.40 12.45
CA PHE A 193 -3.45 -13.64 11.62
C PHE A 193 -3.69 -14.35 10.28
N ARG A 194 -4.95 -14.42 9.87
CA ARG A 194 -5.38 -15.07 8.62
C ARG A 194 -6.14 -14.06 7.75
N PRO A 195 -5.47 -13.33 6.83
CA PRO A 195 -6.11 -12.27 6.03
C PRO A 195 -7.40 -12.68 5.32
N ARG A 196 -7.47 -13.93 4.84
CA ARG A 196 -8.65 -14.48 4.15
C ARG A 196 -9.89 -14.57 5.04
N GLU A 197 -9.72 -14.91 6.32
CA GLU A 197 -10.83 -14.96 7.29
C GLU A 197 -11.42 -13.58 7.55
N HIS A 198 -10.61 -12.53 7.35
CA HIS A 198 -11.03 -11.13 7.42
C HIS A 198 -11.53 -10.57 6.08
N ARG A 199 -11.75 -11.41 5.06
CA ARG A 199 -12.22 -11.03 3.71
C ARG A 199 -11.28 -10.05 3.00
N MET A 200 -9.98 -10.14 3.24
CA MET A 200 -8.97 -9.36 2.54
C MET A 200 -8.67 -9.95 1.16
N LYS A 201 -8.19 -9.11 0.25
CA LYS A 201 -7.80 -9.47 -1.12
C LYS A 201 -6.28 -9.51 -1.22
N GLN A 202 -5.75 -10.66 -1.62
CA GLN A 202 -4.32 -10.77 -1.91
C GLN A 202 -4.06 -10.24 -3.32
N THR A 203 -3.21 -9.24 -3.44
CA THR A 203 -2.64 -8.77 -4.69
C THR A 203 -1.25 -9.37 -4.86
N LEU A 204 -0.92 -9.77 -6.07
CA LEU A 204 0.40 -10.32 -6.38
C LEU A 204 1.27 -9.22 -6.96
N ASN A 205 2.56 -9.26 -6.66
CA ASN A 205 3.54 -8.35 -7.27
C ASN A 205 4.20 -8.99 -8.50
N ILE A 206 3.40 -9.72 -9.29
CA ILE A 206 3.82 -10.40 -10.51
C ILE A 206 2.98 -9.82 -11.62
N THR A 207 3.64 -9.33 -12.66
CA THR A 207 3.00 -8.69 -13.83
C THR A 207 2.86 -9.65 -14.99
N ILE A 208 1.95 -9.36 -15.91
CA ILE A 208 1.75 -10.14 -17.14
C ILE A 208 3.06 -10.22 -17.95
N VAL A 209 3.84 -9.14 -18.06
CA VAL A 209 5.12 -9.17 -18.77
C VAL A 209 6.12 -10.17 -18.17
N GLN A 210 6.14 -10.30 -16.84
CA GLN A 210 7.03 -11.25 -16.16
C GLN A 210 6.68 -12.69 -16.51
N ILE A 211 5.39 -13.04 -16.49
CA ILE A 211 4.96 -14.41 -16.82
C ILE A 211 5.10 -14.74 -18.31
N VAL A 212 4.89 -13.76 -19.20
CA VAL A 212 5.15 -13.93 -20.65
C VAL A 212 6.64 -14.21 -20.89
N ASN A 213 7.53 -13.49 -20.22
CA ASN A 213 8.97 -13.73 -20.30
C ASN A 213 9.34 -15.12 -19.76
N SER A 214 8.73 -15.57 -18.67
CA SER A 214 8.94 -16.91 -18.12
C SER A 214 8.49 -18.02 -19.07
N LEU A 215 7.32 -17.91 -19.70
CA LEU A 215 6.86 -18.87 -20.72
C LEU A 215 7.81 -18.89 -21.94
N ASN A 216 8.28 -17.73 -22.38
CA ASN A 216 9.20 -17.63 -23.52
C ASN A 216 10.56 -18.26 -23.21
N TYR A 217 11.05 -18.04 -21.99
CA TYR A 217 12.25 -18.71 -21.49
C TYR A 217 12.08 -20.22 -21.46
N LEU A 218 10.98 -20.73 -20.89
CA LEU A 218 10.69 -22.17 -20.84
C LEU A 218 10.64 -22.78 -22.24
N ASN A 219 9.96 -22.14 -23.19
CA ASN A 219 9.91 -22.63 -24.56
C ASN A 219 11.27 -22.57 -25.26
N LYS A 220 12.13 -21.60 -24.94
CA LYS A 220 13.52 -21.55 -25.45
C LYS A 220 14.33 -22.75 -24.94
N VAL A 221 14.23 -23.08 -23.66
CA VAL A 221 14.89 -24.26 -23.07
C VAL A 221 14.34 -25.54 -23.71
N GLY A 222 13.03 -25.71 -23.77
CA GLY A 222 12.42 -26.88 -24.42
C GLY A 222 12.82 -27.02 -25.89
N SER A 223 12.84 -25.91 -26.64
CA SER A 223 13.24 -25.92 -28.06
C SER A 223 14.71 -26.28 -28.26
N HIS A 224 15.59 -25.96 -27.31
CA HIS A 224 17.00 -26.32 -27.36
C HIS A 224 17.21 -27.84 -27.26
N TYR A 225 16.45 -28.51 -26.39
CA TYR A 225 16.65 -29.94 -26.14
C TYR A 225 15.68 -30.88 -26.88
N LEU A 226 14.43 -30.47 -27.13
CA LEU A 226 13.39 -31.26 -27.80
C LEU A 226 13.20 -30.88 -29.26
N GLY A 227 13.80 -29.77 -29.69
CA GLY A 227 13.48 -29.14 -30.97
C GLY A 227 12.20 -28.32 -30.91
N LYS A 228 12.15 -27.31 -31.77
CA LYS A 228 11.11 -26.27 -31.81
C LYS A 228 9.69 -26.84 -31.97
N THR A 229 9.50 -27.82 -32.86
CA THR A 229 8.17 -28.38 -33.16
C THR A 229 7.56 -29.09 -31.95
N ILE A 230 8.35 -29.89 -31.24
CA ILE A 230 7.88 -30.63 -30.05
C ILE A 230 7.64 -29.65 -28.90
N SER A 231 8.57 -28.72 -28.68
CA SER A 231 8.43 -27.72 -27.61
C SER A 231 7.16 -26.88 -27.76
N ILE A 232 6.89 -26.36 -28.95
CA ILE A 232 5.65 -25.59 -29.22
C ILE A 232 4.41 -26.46 -29.01
N ARG A 233 4.41 -27.70 -29.50
CA ARG A 233 3.28 -28.63 -29.31
C ARG A 233 3.00 -28.86 -27.83
N TYR A 234 4.04 -29.16 -27.04
CA TYR A 234 3.87 -29.35 -25.60
C TYR A 234 3.37 -28.10 -24.92
N LEU A 235 3.89 -26.92 -25.29
CA LEU A 235 3.42 -25.66 -24.74
C LEU A 235 1.92 -25.44 -25.01
N GLU A 236 1.46 -25.70 -26.23
CA GLU A 236 0.04 -25.61 -26.60
C GLU A 236 -0.82 -26.62 -25.83
N THR A 237 -0.44 -27.89 -25.80
CA THR A 237 -1.20 -28.96 -25.13
C THR A 237 -1.21 -28.85 -23.60
N SER A 238 -0.33 -28.00 -23.03
CA SER A 238 -0.23 -27.80 -21.59
C SER A 238 -1.12 -26.66 -21.07
N ARG A 239 -1.75 -25.90 -21.96
CA ARG A 239 -2.62 -24.76 -21.62
C ARG A 239 -3.78 -25.22 -20.72
N PRO A 240 -4.00 -24.59 -19.57
CA PRO A 240 -5.22 -24.79 -18.78
C PRO A 240 -6.45 -24.34 -19.57
N ASP A 241 -7.57 -25.03 -19.35
CA ASP A 241 -8.85 -24.67 -19.96
C ASP A 241 -9.53 -23.55 -19.17
N CYS A 242 -9.24 -22.30 -19.54
CA CYS A 242 -9.93 -21.13 -19.02
C CYS A 242 -9.87 -19.94 -20.00
N ASP A 243 -10.81 -19.00 -19.86
CA ASP A 243 -10.92 -17.87 -20.79
C ASP A 243 -9.71 -16.93 -20.77
N TRP A 244 -9.09 -16.73 -19.60
CA TRP A 244 -7.92 -15.87 -19.47
C TRP A 244 -6.72 -16.35 -20.31
N ILE A 245 -6.51 -17.67 -20.39
CA ILE A 245 -5.42 -18.28 -21.17
C ILE A 245 -5.59 -18.05 -22.68
N LYS A 246 -6.82 -17.81 -23.17
CA LYS A 246 -7.09 -17.51 -24.59
C LYS A 246 -6.46 -16.19 -25.04
N ASN A 247 -6.12 -15.30 -24.11
CA ASN A 247 -5.40 -14.06 -24.43
C ASN A 247 -3.92 -14.29 -24.74
N PHE A 248 -3.37 -15.48 -24.48
CA PHE A 248 -1.99 -15.81 -24.84
C PHE A 248 -1.93 -16.42 -26.25
N GLU A 249 -1.07 -15.87 -27.10
CA GLU A 249 -0.84 -16.34 -28.46
C GLU A 249 0.56 -16.93 -28.57
N ILE A 250 0.68 -18.15 -29.10
CA ILE A 250 1.97 -18.75 -29.43
C ILE A 250 2.13 -18.64 -30.95
N THR A 251 3.13 -17.87 -31.38
CA THR A 251 3.43 -17.72 -32.81
C THR A 251 4.00 -19.02 -33.39
N SER A 252 4.00 -19.15 -34.72
CA SER A 252 4.70 -20.25 -35.42
C SER A 252 6.22 -20.30 -35.13
N ARG A 253 6.77 -19.22 -34.58
CA ARG A 253 8.16 -19.15 -34.10
C ARG A 253 8.35 -19.61 -32.66
N GLY A 254 7.27 -19.90 -31.94
CA GLY A 254 7.30 -20.30 -30.53
C GLY A 254 7.44 -19.11 -29.56
N LEU A 255 7.25 -17.89 -30.04
CA LEU A 255 7.16 -16.72 -29.16
C LEU A 255 5.73 -16.63 -28.61
N ILE A 256 5.61 -16.55 -27.28
CA ILE A 256 4.37 -16.27 -26.56
C ILE A 256 4.19 -14.76 -26.43
N ASN A 257 3.00 -14.28 -26.80
CA ASN A 257 2.53 -12.91 -26.61
C ASN A 257 1.23 -12.91 -25.79
N PHE A 258 0.89 -11.78 -25.18
CA PHE A 258 -0.38 -11.59 -24.47
C PHE A 258 -1.18 -10.45 -25.11
N ARG A 259 -2.47 -10.69 -25.35
CA ARG A 259 -3.42 -9.71 -25.88
C ARG A 259 -4.06 -8.94 -24.73
N GLY A 260 -3.42 -7.84 -24.32
CA GLY A 260 -3.89 -6.99 -23.23
C GLY A 260 -2.78 -6.13 -22.62
N SER A 261 -3.04 -5.56 -21.45
CA SER A 261 -2.04 -4.79 -20.71
C SER A 261 -0.95 -5.69 -20.14
N LEU A 262 0.32 -5.34 -20.37
CA LEU A 262 1.47 -6.11 -19.91
C LEU A 262 1.95 -5.71 -18.50
N ILE A 263 1.52 -4.55 -18.02
CA ILE A 263 1.94 -3.99 -16.72
C ILE A 263 0.95 -4.31 -15.59
N GLU A 264 -0.18 -4.95 -15.91
CA GLU A 264 -1.15 -5.39 -14.92
C GLU A 264 -0.55 -6.50 -14.05
N SER A 265 -0.77 -6.37 -12.74
CA SER A 265 -0.46 -7.42 -11.78
C SER A 265 -1.48 -8.54 -11.88
N LEU A 266 -1.01 -9.77 -11.78
CA LEU A 266 -1.87 -10.95 -11.74
C LEU A 266 -2.75 -10.94 -10.50
N ASN A 267 -3.99 -11.40 -10.66
CA ASN A 267 -4.79 -11.86 -9.55
C ASN A 267 -4.44 -13.31 -9.17
N TYR A 268 -4.97 -13.77 -8.04
CA TYR A 268 -4.69 -15.10 -7.50
C TYR A 268 -5.01 -16.25 -8.48
N PHE A 269 -6.14 -16.15 -9.20
CA PHE A 269 -6.56 -17.20 -10.15
C PHE A 269 -5.68 -17.21 -11.40
N GLU A 270 -5.34 -16.04 -11.92
CA GLU A 270 -4.40 -15.87 -13.05
C GLU A 270 -3.05 -16.51 -12.74
N LEU A 271 -2.52 -16.28 -11.53
CA LEU A 271 -1.28 -16.93 -11.11
C LEU A 271 -1.44 -18.45 -11.05
N LYS A 272 -2.58 -18.95 -10.54
CA LYS A 272 -2.83 -20.40 -10.46
C LYS A 272 -2.91 -21.06 -11.83
N TRP A 273 -3.61 -20.46 -12.79
CA TRP A 273 -3.64 -20.98 -14.17
C TRP A 273 -2.25 -20.95 -14.81
N TYR A 274 -1.51 -19.86 -14.64
CA TYR A 274 -0.14 -19.79 -15.13
C TYR A 274 0.78 -20.86 -14.50
N GLN A 275 0.70 -21.08 -13.18
CA GLN A 275 1.45 -22.14 -12.49
C GLN A 275 1.09 -23.52 -13.07
N GLN A 276 -0.20 -23.81 -13.23
CA GLN A 276 -0.67 -25.07 -13.81
C GLN A 276 -0.18 -25.27 -15.25
N TRP A 277 -0.12 -24.21 -16.06
CA TRP A 277 0.42 -24.28 -17.42
C TRP A 277 1.88 -24.71 -17.41
N ILE A 278 2.69 -24.08 -16.55
CA ILE A 278 4.11 -24.42 -16.41
C ILE A 278 4.29 -25.86 -15.91
N GLU A 279 3.54 -26.27 -14.90
CA GLU A 279 3.58 -27.64 -14.36
C GLU A 279 3.32 -28.68 -15.47
N ASN A 280 2.25 -28.48 -16.24
CA ASN A 280 1.89 -29.37 -17.35
C ASN A 280 2.98 -29.39 -18.43
N TYR A 281 3.55 -28.24 -18.77
CA TYR A 281 4.61 -28.13 -19.77
C TYR A 281 5.87 -28.87 -19.34
N ILE A 282 6.35 -28.61 -18.12
CA ILE A 282 7.53 -29.29 -17.55
C ILE A 282 7.28 -30.80 -17.49
N LYS A 283 6.09 -31.22 -17.07
CA LYS A 283 5.70 -32.65 -17.03
C LYS A 283 5.79 -33.28 -18.42
N ASN A 284 5.23 -32.63 -19.44
CA ASN A 284 5.26 -33.12 -20.82
C ASN A 284 6.70 -33.19 -21.36
N CYS A 285 7.52 -32.17 -21.16
CA CYS A 285 8.94 -32.20 -21.54
C CYS A 285 9.72 -33.31 -20.83
N SER A 286 9.40 -33.55 -19.55
CA SER A 286 10.07 -34.57 -18.72
C SER A 286 9.80 -36.02 -19.18
N THR A 287 8.75 -36.25 -19.99
CA THR A 287 8.49 -37.57 -20.60
C THR A 287 9.55 -37.97 -21.61
N MET A 288 10.13 -36.99 -22.31
CA MET A 288 11.15 -37.19 -23.35
C MET A 288 12.56 -36.93 -22.83
N ILE A 289 12.73 -35.98 -21.90
CA ILE A 289 14.01 -35.65 -21.28
C ILE A 289 13.93 -35.91 -19.78
N LYS A 290 14.52 -37.01 -19.34
CA LYS A 290 14.63 -37.32 -17.91
C LYS A 290 15.39 -36.20 -17.19
N GLY A 291 14.78 -35.63 -16.15
CA GLY A 291 15.37 -34.53 -15.39
C GLY A 291 15.26 -33.15 -16.06
N PHE A 292 14.37 -32.95 -17.04
CA PHE A 292 14.19 -31.65 -17.71
C PHE A 292 14.05 -30.48 -16.73
N VAL A 293 13.40 -30.71 -15.58
CA VAL A 293 13.23 -29.71 -14.51
C VAL A 293 14.55 -29.12 -14.00
N THR A 294 15.65 -29.90 -14.01
CA THR A 294 16.97 -29.43 -13.54
C THR A 294 17.68 -28.54 -14.55
N LEU A 295 17.17 -28.44 -15.78
CA LEU A 295 17.70 -27.61 -16.85
C LEU A 295 17.12 -26.17 -16.82
N ILE A 296 16.23 -25.89 -15.88
CA ILE A 296 15.49 -24.63 -15.78
C ILE A 296 16.11 -23.75 -14.69
N GLU A 297 16.50 -22.53 -15.05
CA GLU A 297 16.91 -21.48 -14.11
C GLU A 297 15.66 -20.91 -13.42
N GLN A 298 15.53 -21.15 -12.11
CA GLN A 298 14.30 -20.85 -11.37
C GLN A 298 14.00 -19.36 -11.31
N GLU A 299 15.03 -18.53 -11.20
CA GLU A 299 14.95 -17.07 -11.15
C GLU A 299 14.32 -16.44 -12.41
N LYS A 300 14.26 -17.19 -13.51
CA LYS A 300 13.62 -16.76 -14.77
C LYS A 300 12.14 -17.17 -14.85
N VAL A 301 11.64 -17.93 -13.88
CA VAL A 301 10.26 -18.43 -13.84
C VAL A 301 9.51 -17.78 -12.68
N PHE A 302 9.01 -16.56 -12.91
CA PHE A 302 8.34 -15.76 -11.89
C PHE A 302 7.07 -16.44 -11.40
N GLY A 303 6.81 -16.38 -10.09
CA GLY A 303 5.55 -16.87 -9.52
C GLY A 303 5.39 -18.38 -9.47
N TYR A 304 6.43 -19.16 -9.76
CA TYR A 304 6.38 -20.63 -9.70
C TYR A 304 7.63 -21.16 -8.98
N GLN A 305 7.44 -22.01 -7.96
CA GLN A 305 8.53 -22.67 -7.25
C GLN A 305 8.72 -24.08 -7.79
N ILE A 306 9.86 -24.35 -8.42
CA ILE A 306 10.11 -25.60 -9.14
C ILE A 306 10.28 -26.82 -8.19
N TYR A 307 10.64 -26.60 -6.92
CA TYR A 307 10.97 -27.66 -5.96
C TYR A 307 9.80 -28.54 -5.49
N THR A 308 8.54 -28.18 -5.76
CA THR A 308 7.37 -28.99 -5.37
C THR A 308 7.23 -30.28 -6.19
N MET A 309 7.88 -30.41 -7.36
CA MET A 309 7.84 -31.63 -8.18
C MET A 309 8.75 -32.76 -7.70
N ASN A 310 9.74 -32.49 -6.83
CA ASN A 310 10.61 -33.54 -6.29
C ASN A 310 9.93 -34.44 -5.23
N SER A 311 8.70 -34.10 -4.81
CA SER A 311 7.93 -34.89 -3.84
C SER A 311 7.01 -35.95 -4.47
N ILE A 312 6.91 -36.00 -5.81
CA ILE A 312 6.02 -36.95 -6.54
C ILE A 312 6.85 -37.96 -7.36
N ALA A 313 8.18 -37.92 -7.26
CA ALA A 313 9.08 -38.82 -7.98
C ALA A 313 10.04 -39.60 -7.07
N SER A 314 9.53 -40.02 -5.90
CA SER A 314 10.14 -41.08 -5.06
C SER A 314 9.15 -42.21 -4.88
#